data_AF-A0A432EZ84-F1
#
_entry.id   AF-A0A432EZ84-F1
#
_cell.length_a   1.000
_cell.length_b   1.000
_cell.length_c   1.000
_cell.angle_alpha   90.00
_cell.angle_beta   90.00
_cell.angle_gamma   90.00
#
_symmetry.space_group_name_H-M   'P 1'
#
loop_
_entity.id
_entity.type
_entity.pdbx_description
1 polymer ?
#
loop_
_entity_poly.entity_id
_entity_poly.type
_entity_poly.pdbx_seq_one_letter_code
_entity_poly.pdbx_strand_id
1 'polypeptide(L)'
;MISIISPNQIIKIMKTTYDLIITHIDSCTDIPLVSKKISKILGSNPSYLEFLLREVSTGHSPSYTILNGTTKNFTTMLQSYLKKHGIKSNIKSELALVPLEKETPTDATYTCPACKYDQKADSDDNNICKRCGVVEKKFNKMKKQREIFESERRYQEARQEMEEKQKERLNQLKNEAYLREKARERLGIKKSKPPILLIGLVTLIAIALLLNNHFYQNEKKSDDKTISLTKKEDKSQKNRTLKLNNIPASSISTIIAKQQSPQANANFTPNTTVATLNNIPDNSDLFSKSLATKITDDLQNNSPLIEKNTKANLIAYSIDDKKLRTDILKKTGGEEVELKTSLRQNMKQNKYSEDINAAETGPLFANIDIQIIKGNYETAYELTKLIKDNYQKAKLLFNIIKTEINIKNITKTDDAKKHILQLAKIIWSEPDAKKQIKIQSLLSMAYSLTNEEKIASLNLIMAIEKMKFIKSNSSKLELFCQLSHDQSSIGNINQAREILHLAEHQLKNLEESQQQKAYANIAKNYAKALDFSTAIMLTSHIQSIKIRNKILVKIEEMKNIFHQMGNSELTTTLL
;
A
#
# COMPACT_ATOMS: atom_id res chain seq x y z
N MET A 1 -1.97 -36.26 24.84
CA MET A 1 -0.72 -36.02 25.60
C MET A 1 -0.10 -34.73 25.10
N ILE A 2 -0.13 -33.69 25.95
CA ILE A 2 0.37 -32.35 25.65
C ILE A 2 1.90 -32.40 25.79
N SER A 3 2.62 -32.18 24.69
CA SER A 3 4.09 -32.10 24.71
C SER A 3 4.50 -30.67 25.02
N ILE A 4 5.11 -30.51 26.19
CA ILE A 4 5.64 -29.24 26.70
C ILE A 4 6.89 -28.91 25.89
N ILE A 5 6.87 -27.77 25.19
CA ILE A 5 8.01 -27.25 24.44
C ILE A 5 9.00 -26.65 25.46
N SER A 6 10.24 -27.15 25.44
CA SER A 6 11.34 -26.70 26.29
C SER A 6 11.80 -25.27 25.94
N PRO A 7 12.07 -24.38 26.93
CA PRO A 7 12.33 -22.97 26.69
C PRO A 7 13.81 -22.59 26.59
N ASN A 8 14.69 -23.41 26.02
CA ASN A 8 16.13 -23.09 25.96
C ASN A 8 16.68 -23.14 24.52
N GLN A 9 16.88 -21.96 23.93
CA GLN A 9 18.02 -21.61 23.04
C GLN A 9 17.81 -20.22 22.41
N ILE A 10 18.33 -19.18 23.06
CA ILE A 10 18.45 -17.83 22.48
C ILE A 10 19.75 -17.81 21.65
N ILE A 11 19.64 -17.91 20.32
CA ILE A 11 20.74 -17.54 19.42
C ILE A 11 20.84 -16.02 19.46
N LYS A 12 21.85 -15.52 20.17
CA LYS A 12 22.15 -14.09 20.31
C LYS A 12 22.68 -13.56 18.97
N ILE A 13 21.79 -13.02 18.14
CA ILE A 13 22.17 -12.29 16.93
C ILE A 13 22.83 -10.98 17.40
N MET A 14 24.13 -10.84 17.19
CA MET A 14 24.82 -9.56 17.30
C MET A 14 24.22 -8.61 16.25
N LYS A 15 23.33 -7.71 16.68
CA LYS A 15 22.83 -6.65 15.81
C LYS A 15 23.88 -5.54 15.76
N THR A 16 24.53 -5.39 14.61
CA THR A 16 25.39 -4.21 14.36
C THR A 16 24.48 -3.00 14.21
N THR A 17 24.60 -2.06 15.13
CA THR A 17 23.87 -0.79 15.08
C THR A 17 24.77 0.32 14.55
N TYR A 18 24.16 1.28 13.86
CA TYR A 18 24.85 2.39 13.23
C TYR A 18 24.28 3.72 13.74
N ASP A 19 25.21 4.58 14.13
CA ASP A 19 24.94 5.94 14.57
C ASP A 19 25.29 6.93 13.46
N LEU A 20 24.49 7.97 13.30
CA LEU A 20 24.75 9.06 12.36
C LEU A 20 25.21 10.30 13.11
N ILE A 21 26.45 10.69 12.85
CA ILE A 21 27.11 11.81 13.51
C ILE A 21 27.26 12.95 12.49
N ILE A 22 26.73 14.13 12.78
CA ILE A 22 26.97 15.33 11.99
C ILE A 22 28.31 15.92 12.40
N THR A 23 29.16 16.23 11.43
CA THR A 23 30.52 16.74 11.65
C THR A 23 30.72 18.17 11.14
N HIS A 24 29.97 18.58 10.11
CA HIS A 24 30.10 19.90 9.54
C HIS A 24 28.83 20.28 8.77
N ILE A 25 28.54 21.58 8.72
CA ILE A 25 27.43 22.17 7.97
C ILE A 25 27.99 23.32 7.14
N ASP A 26 27.72 23.31 5.84
CA ASP A 26 28.17 24.35 4.92
C ASP A 26 27.45 25.67 5.26
N SER A 27 28.16 26.80 5.20
CA SER A 27 27.66 28.13 5.61
C SER A 27 26.42 28.62 4.85
N CYS A 28 26.15 28.06 3.67
CA CYS A 28 25.00 28.40 2.84
C CYS A 28 23.74 27.55 3.15
N THR A 29 23.79 26.69 4.17
CA THR A 29 22.70 25.78 4.49
C THR A 29 21.58 26.49 5.25
N ASP A 30 20.34 26.40 4.75
CA ASP A 30 19.14 26.87 5.46
C ASP A 30 18.79 25.90 6.60
N ILE A 31 19.39 26.13 7.78
CA ILE A 31 19.25 25.27 8.97
C ILE A 31 17.78 25.07 9.39
N PRO A 32 16.92 26.10 9.49
CA PRO A 32 15.49 25.93 9.81
C PRO A 32 14.74 25.03 8.82
N LEU A 33 15.00 25.17 7.52
CA LEU A 33 14.34 24.36 6.51
C LEU A 33 14.80 22.90 6.56
N VAL A 34 16.10 22.69 6.77
CA VAL A 34 16.70 21.36 6.85
C VAL A 34 16.30 20.66 8.16
N SER A 35 16.27 21.36 9.29
CA SER A 35 15.81 20.81 10.58
C SER A 35 14.37 20.31 10.50
N LYS A 36 13.46 21.08 9.89
CA LYS A 36 12.05 20.71 9.70
C LYS A 36 11.87 19.49 8.80
N LYS A 37 12.72 19.32 7.78
CA LYS A 37 12.67 18.16 6.88
C LYS A 37 13.23 16.90 7.54
N ILE A 38 14.38 17.01 8.20
CA ILE A 38 15.00 15.87 8.90
C ILE A 38 14.13 15.45 10.09
N SER A 39 13.56 16.38 10.84
CA SER A 39 12.69 16.07 11.98
C SER A 39 11.46 15.26 11.54
N LYS A 40 10.93 15.50 10.35
CA LYS A 40 9.84 14.71 9.75
C LYS A 40 10.26 13.28 9.42
N ILE A 41 11.52 13.08 9.00
CA ILE A 41 12.07 11.75 8.70
C ILE A 41 12.37 10.98 9.98
N LEU A 42 12.94 11.65 10.99
CA LEU A 42 13.35 11.06 12.25
C LEU A 42 12.23 10.94 13.30
N GLY A 43 11.11 11.62 13.09
CA GLY A 43 10.06 11.75 14.11
C GLY A 43 10.49 12.55 15.33
N SER A 44 11.51 13.41 15.20
CA SER A 44 12.09 14.20 16.30
C SER A 44 11.50 15.61 16.39
N ASN A 45 11.75 16.33 17.49
CA ASN A 45 11.35 17.73 17.62
C ASN A 45 12.23 18.62 16.72
N PRO A 46 11.66 19.42 15.79
CA PRO A 46 12.41 20.27 14.88
C PRO A 46 13.25 21.32 15.61
N SER A 47 12.77 21.90 16.71
CA SER A 47 13.48 22.95 17.45
C SER A 47 14.74 22.42 18.11
N TYR A 48 14.70 21.19 18.64
CA TYR A 48 15.88 20.55 19.22
C TYR A 48 16.92 20.23 18.15
N LEU A 49 16.48 19.74 16.99
CA LEU A 49 17.39 19.44 15.88
C LEU A 49 18.00 20.73 15.30
N GLU A 50 17.21 21.80 15.20
CA GLU A 50 17.71 23.11 14.77
C GLU A 50 18.80 23.64 15.71
N PHE A 51 18.59 23.52 17.03
CA PHE A 51 19.59 23.87 18.03
C PHE A 51 20.89 23.08 17.82
N LEU A 52 20.81 21.75 17.68
CA LEU A 52 21.98 20.89 17.44
C LEU A 52 22.72 21.25 16.14
N LEU A 53 21.98 21.53 15.07
CA LEU A 53 22.57 21.94 13.80
C LEU A 53 23.25 23.30 13.91
N ARG A 54 22.66 24.27 14.63
CA ARG A 54 23.30 25.56 14.88
C ARG A 54 24.60 25.41 15.67
N GLU A 55 24.63 24.57 16.70
CA GLU A 55 25.83 24.31 17.50
C GLU A 55 26.98 23.70 16.68
N VAL A 56 26.68 22.80 15.73
CA VAL A 56 27.71 22.31 14.76
C VAL A 56 28.17 23.45 13.85
N SER A 57 27.23 24.24 13.33
CA SER A 57 27.54 25.32 12.38
C SER A 57 28.37 26.44 13.01
N THR A 58 28.19 26.73 14.29
CA THR A 58 28.95 27.74 15.03
C THR A 58 30.30 27.21 15.51
N GLY A 59 30.62 25.93 15.25
CA GLY A 59 31.87 25.30 15.66
C GLY A 59 32.03 25.12 17.18
N HIS A 60 30.94 25.27 17.96
CA HIS A 60 30.98 25.12 19.41
C HIS A 60 31.16 23.66 19.83
N SER A 61 30.72 22.72 18.99
CA SER A 61 31.01 21.29 19.16
C SER A 61 31.49 20.67 17.85
N PRO A 62 32.52 19.81 17.89
CA PRO A 62 33.11 19.21 16.68
C PRO A 62 32.18 18.19 16.00
N SER A 63 31.20 17.65 16.71
CA SER A 63 30.24 16.70 16.15
C SER A 63 29.05 16.42 17.09
N TYR A 64 27.88 16.09 16.52
CA TYR A 64 26.71 15.60 17.28
C TYR A 64 26.09 14.37 16.65
N THR A 65 25.69 13.42 17.50
CA THR A 65 24.91 12.25 17.07
C THR A 65 23.44 12.61 16.99
N ILE A 66 22.88 12.55 15.78
CA ILE A 66 21.46 12.86 15.54
C ILE A 66 20.58 11.60 15.50
N LEU A 67 21.20 10.43 15.40
CA LEU A 67 20.52 9.17 15.26
C LEU A 67 21.39 8.07 15.85
N ASN A 68 20.85 7.34 16.82
CA ASN A 68 21.56 6.26 17.49
C ASN A 68 20.90 4.92 17.17
N GLY A 69 21.68 3.85 17.04
CA GLY A 69 21.16 2.51 17.14
C GLY A 69 20.42 1.97 15.90
N THR A 70 20.68 2.51 14.69
CA THR A 70 19.85 2.22 13.51
C THR A 70 20.45 1.22 12.52
N THR A 71 19.67 0.83 11.51
CA THR A 71 20.12 -0.07 10.45
C THR A 71 20.98 0.69 9.43
N LYS A 72 22.03 0.03 8.91
CA LYS A 72 22.98 0.59 7.93
C LYS A 72 22.29 1.30 6.75
N ASN A 73 21.26 0.67 6.18
CA ASN A 73 20.55 1.19 5.01
C ASN A 73 19.84 2.52 5.31
N PHE A 74 19.26 2.65 6.50
CA PHE A 74 18.61 3.89 6.90
C PHE A 74 19.66 4.98 7.17
N THR A 75 20.78 4.64 7.82
CA THR A 75 21.88 5.57 8.09
C THR A 75 22.54 6.08 6.81
N THR A 76 22.78 5.21 5.81
CA THR A 76 23.37 5.59 4.52
C THR A 76 22.42 6.42 3.66
N MET A 77 21.13 6.11 3.67
CA MET A 77 20.10 6.91 3.00
C MET A 77 20.03 8.31 3.60
N LEU A 78 20.02 8.42 4.94
CA LEU A 78 19.99 9.70 5.63
C LEU A 78 21.29 10.49 5.45
N GLN A 79 22.46 9.83 5.48
CA GLN A 79 23.75 10.46 5.15
C GLN A 79 23.73 11.08 3.74
N SER A 80 23.20 10.34 2.76
CA SER A 80 23.08 10.82 1.37
C SER A 80 22.14 12.02 1.26
N TYR A 81 21.06 12.03 2.03
CA TYR A 81 20.13 13.15 2.11
C TYR A 81 20.78 14.40 2.72
N LEU A 82 21.48 14.24 3.85
CA LEU A 82 22.21 15.31 4.52
C LEU A 82 23.28 15.92 3.61
N LYS A 83 24.03 15.08 2.89
CA LYS A 83 25.06 15.52 1.95
C LYS A 83 24.49 16.39 0.83
N LYS A 84 23.31 16.08 0.31
CA LYS A 84 22.61 16.90 -0.70
C LYS A 84 22.19 18.28 -0.17
N HIS A 85 22.09 18.43 1.14
CA HIS A 85 21.72 19.66 1.82
C HIS A 85 22.92 20.37 2.47
N GLY A 86 24.14 20.06 2.05
CA GLY A 86 25.35 20.74 2.56
C GLY A 86 25.75 20.32 3.98
N ILE A 87 25.26 19.18 4.48
CA ILE A 87 25.59 18.67 5.82
C ILE A 87 26.50 17.44 5.69
N LYS A 88 27.73 17.55 6.18
CA LYS A 88 28.68 16.42 6.24
C LYS A 88 28.43 15.61 7.50
N SER A 89 28.16 14.32 7.32
CA SER A 89 27.94 13.36 8.40
C SER A 89 28.81 12.12 8.23
N ASN A 90 29.16 11.51 9.35
CA ASN A 90 29.91 10.26 9.46
C ASN A 90 29.01 9.17 10.09
N ILE A 91 29.22 7.93 9.67
CA ILE A 91 28.50 6.77 10.23
C ILE A 91 29.46 6.05 11.17
N LYS A 92 29.11 5.96 12.45
CA LYS A 92 29.85 5.21 13.45
C LYS A 92 29.14 3.89 13.69
N SER A 93 29.83 2.77 13.46
CA SER A 93 29.32 1.46 13.85
C SER A 93 29.56 1.24 15.33
N GLU A 94 28.51 0.98 16.10
CA GLU A 94 28.64 0.62 17.50
C GLU A 94 28.30 -0.87 17.67
N LEU A 95 29.28 -1.64 18.15
CA LEU A 95 29.09 -3.03 18.54
C LEU A 95 28.48 -3.02 19.94
N ALA A 96 27.16 -3.01 20.03
CA ALA A 96 26.47 -3.11 21.31
C ALA A 96 26.69 -4.52 21.90
N LEU A 97 27.62 -4.63 22.86
CA LEU A 97 27.79 -5.81 23.69
C LEU A 97 26.64 -5.86 24.70
N VAL A 98 25.60 -6.64 24.41
CA VAL A 98 24.55 -6.93 25.39
C VAL A 98 25.19 -7.72 26.54
N PRO A 99 25.11 -7.27 27.82
CA PRO A 99 25.60 -8.06 28.95
C PRO A 99 24.93 -9.44 28.93
N LEU A 100 25.72 -10.52 28.98
CA LEU A 100 25.15 -11.82 29.31
C LEU A 100 24.85 -11.79 30.80
N GLU A 101 23.58 -11.96 31.17
CA GLU A 101 23.24 -12.50 32.48
C GLU A 101 23.98 -13.83 32.59
N LYS A 102 24.96 -13.89 33.49
CA LYS A 102 25.62 -15.13 33.85
C LYS A 102 24.60 -15.94 34.65
N GLU A 103 23.82 -16.77 33.97
CA GLU A 103 23.23 -17.93 34.62
C GLU A 103 24.40 -18.81 35.04
N THR A 104 24.67 -18.87 36.33
CA THR A 104 25.51 -19.90 36.92
C THR A 104 24.69 -21.19 36.98
N PRO A 105 25.06 -22.27 36.26
CA PRO A 105 24.43 -23.57 36.43
C PRO A 105 25.43 -24.48 37.14
N THR A 106 25.31 -24.61 38.46
CA THR A 106 25.83 -25.80 39.11
C THR A 106 24.72 -26.84 39.06
N ASP A 107 24.92 -27.88 38.26
CA ASP A 107 24.07 -29.09 38.09
C ASP A 107 23.13 -29.17 36.87
N ALA A 108 23.45 -28.50 35.76
CA ALA A 108 22.77 -28.79 34.50
C ALA A 108 23.22 -30.16 33.93
N THR A 109 22.31 -31.13 33.89
CA THR A 109 22.47 -32.39 33.15
C THR A 109 22.26 -32.16 31.65
N TYR A 110 23.21 -32.60 30.84
CA TYR A 110 23.15 -32.58 29.38
C TYR A 110 22.71 -33.96 28.85
N THR A 111 21.61 -33.98 28.09
CA THR A 111 21.12 -35.17 27.40
C THR A 111 21.61 -35.19 25.96
N CYS A 112 22.37 -36.22 25.57
CA CYS A 112 22.87 -36.34 24.20
C CYS A 112 21.71 -36.51 23.19
N PRO A 113 21.59 -35.68 22.14
CA PRO A 113 20.47 -35.74 21.20
C PRO A 113 20.47 -36.99 20.30
N ALA A 114 21.63 -37.64 20.13
CA ALA A 114 21.75 -38.86 19.32
C ALA A 114 21.32 -40.13 20.05
N CYS A 115 21.83 -40.37 21.27
CA CYS A 115 21.62 -41.62 22.01
C CYS A 115 20.80 -41.45 23.30
N LYS A 116 20.38 -40.22 23.63
CA LYS A 116 19.63 -39.84 24.85
C LYS A 116 20.33 -40.18 26.16
N TYR A 117 21.66 -40.26 26.16
CA TYR A 117 22.44 -40.46 27.38
C TYR A 117 22.58 -39.15 28.14
N ASP A 118 22.21 -39.17 29.42
CA ASP A 118 22.36 -38.04 30.33
C ASP A 118 23.76 -38.05 30.95
N GLN A 119 24.45 -36.91 30.87
CA GLN A 119 25.77 -36.70 31.47
C GLN A 119 25.85 -35.31 32.11
N LYS A 120 26.79 -35.10 33.02
CA LYS A 120 27.05 -33.74 33.54
C LYS A 120 27.56 -32.86 32.39
N ALA A 121 27.04 -31.64 32.27
CA ALA A 121 27.52 -30.68 31.28
C ALA A 121 28.99 -30.35 31.57
N ASP A 122 29.87 -30.51 30.58
CA ASP A 122 31.26 -30.10 30.68
C ASP A 122 31.33 -28.56 30.53
N SER A 123 32.18 -27.90 31.32
CA SER A 123 32.34 -26.44 31.30
C SER A 123 32.98 -25.92 30.02
N ASP A 124 33.71 -26.77 29.31
CA ASP A 124 34.20 -26.48 27.97
C ASP A 124 33.04 -26.66 26.99
N ASP A 125 32.68 -25.58 26.33
CA ASP A 125 31.53 -25.29 25.45
C ASP A 125 31.27 -26.28 24.28
N ASN A 126 31.94 -27.44 24.28
CA ASN A 126 31.82 -28.55 23.37
C ASN A 126 31.27 -29.77 24.14
N ASN A 127 29.96 -29.82 24.38
CA ASN A 127 29.28 -30.99 24.93
C ASN A 127 29.46 -32.23 24.02
N ILE A 128 30.50 -33.03 24.28
CA ILE A 128 30.75 -34.31 23.59
C ILE A 128 30.11 -35.43 24.39
N CYS A 129 29.25 -36.23 23.76
CA CYS A 129 28.64 -37.37 24.45
C CYS A 129 29.69 -38.45 24.79
N LYS A 130 29.85 -38.78 26.07
CA LYS A 130 30.78 -39.83 26.54
C LYS A 130 30.43 -41.23 26.06
N ARG A 131 29.16 -41.47 25.69
CA ARG A 131 28.68 -42.78 25.23
C ARG A 131 28.86 -43.01 23.73
N CYS A 132 28.58 -42.00 22.89
CA CYS A 132 28.60 -42.17 21.43
C CYS A 132 29.56 -41.22 20.69
N GLY A 133 30.31 -40.37 21.40
CA GLY A 133 31.28 -39.44 20.82
C GLY A 133 30.67 -38.30 20.00
N VAL A 134 29.34 -38.17 19.98
CA VAL A 134 28.66 -37.15 19.19
C VAL A 134 28.84 -35.78 19.83
N VAL A 135 29.35 -34.83 19.04
CA VAL A 135 29.48 -33.42 19.41
C VAL A 135 28.16 -32.69 19.12
N GLU A 136 27.54 -32.11 20.14
CA GLU A 136 26.21 -31.47 20.04
C GLU A 136 26.13 -30.45 18.89
N LYS A 137 27.09 -29.52 18.83
CA LYS A 137 27.15 -28.47 17.80
C LYS A 137 27.20 -29.07 16.38
N LYS A 138 27.99 -30.14 16.18
CA LYS A 138 28.12 -30.81 14.87
C LYS A 138 26.86 -31.60 14.52
N PHE A 139 26.25 -32.28 15.48
CA PHE A 139 25.01 -33.03 15.29
C PHE A 139 23.84 -32.11 14.94
N ASN A 140 23.67 -31.01 15.67
CA ASN A 140 22.63 -30.03 15.41
C ASN A 140 22.82 -29.35 14.05
N LYS A 141 24.07 -29.05 13.66
CA LYS A 141 24.36 -28.53 12.32
C LYS A 141 23.98 -29.53 11.22
N MET A 142 24.35 -30.80 11.37
CA MET A 142 24.03 -31.85 10.40
C MET A 142 22.52 -32.13 10.33
N LYS A 143 21.82 -32.11 11.47
CA LYS A 143 20.36 -32.26 11.55
C LYS A 143 19.66 -31.12 10.80
N LYS A 144 20.06 -29.86 11.05
CA LYS A 144 19.53 -28.69 10.33
C LYS A 144 19.78 -28.77 8.82
N GLN A 145 20.97 -29.19 8.41
CA GLN A 145 21.27 -29.38 6.99
C GLN A 145 20.38 -30.47 6.36
N ARG A 146 20.18 -31.60 7.04
CA ARG A 146 19.28 -32.66 6.57
C ARG A 146 17.83 -32.18 6.46
N GLU A 147 17.33 -31.44 7.44
CA GLU A 147 15.99 -30.85 7.41
C GLU A 147 15.82 -29.87 6.23
N ILE A 148 16.83 -29.05 5.92
CA ILE A 148 16.82 -28.16 4.76
C ILE A 148 16.76 -28.98 3.46
N PHE A 149 17.62 -29.98 3.30
CA PHE A 149 17.63 -30.85 2.11
C PHE A 149 16.31 -31.60 1.92
N GLU A 150 15.71 -32.12 3.00
CA GLU A 150 14.40 -32.78 2.92
C GLU A 150 13.29 -31.80 2.55
N SER A 151 13.33 -30.57 3.06
CA SER A 151 12.34 -29.54 2.72
C SER A 151 12.45 -29.10 1.25
N GLU A 152 13.67 -28.96 0.73
CA GLU A 152 13.92 -28.61 -0.66
C GLU A 152 13.51 -29.75 -1.60
N ARG A 153 13.80 -31.00 -1.22
CA ARG A 153 13.34 -32.18 -1.97
C ARG A 153 11.81 -32.22 -2.07
N ARG A 154 11.09 -32.02 -0.96
CA ARG A 154 9.61 -31.97 -0.97
C ARG A 154 9.08 -30.84 -1.85
N TYR A 155 9.76 -29.69 -1.84
CA TYR A 155 9.40 -28.57 -2.71
C TYR A 155 9.59 -28.90 -4.20
N GLN A 156 10.69 -29.57 -4.55
CA GLN A 156 10.94 -30.01 -5.93
C GLN A 156 9.95 -31.09 -6.40
N GLU A 157 9.65 -32.09 -5.56
CA GLU A 157 8.66 -33.12 -5.85
C GLU A 157 7.26 -32.51 -6.08
N ALA A 158 6.84 -31.57 -5.21
CA ALA A 158 5.56 -30.87 -5.39
C ALA A 158 5.52 -30.01 -6.66
N ARG A 159 6.65 -29.40 -7.05
CA ARG A 159 6.76 -28.64 -8.30
C ARG A 159 6.64 -29.55 -9.53
N GLN A 160 7.32 -30.70 -9.53
CA GLN A 160 7.22 -31.69 -10.61
C GLN A 160 5.79 -32.22 -10.76
N GLU A 161 5.13 -32.56 -9.65
CA GLU A 161 3.74 -33.02 -9.67
C GLU A 161 2.79 -31.96 -10.26
N MET A 162 3.01 -30.67 -9.95
CA MET A 162 2.24 -29.56 -10.51
C MET A 162 2.49 -29.38 -12.02
N GLU A 163 3.74 -29.52 -12.47
CA GLU A 163 4.09 -29.46 -13.90
C GLU A 163 3.52 -30.66 -14.68
N GLU A 164 3.54 -31.86 -14.10
CA GLU A 164 2.92 -33.06 -14.68
C GLU A 164 1.40 -32.92 -14.78
N LYS A 165 0.72 -32.45 -13.73
CA LYS A 165 -0.72 -32.15 -13.76
C LYS A 165 -1.07 -31.11 -14.81
N GLN A 166 -0.23 -30.10 -15.02
CA GLN A 166 -0.43 -29.10 -16.07
C GLN A 166 -0.27 -29.72 -17.47
N LYS A 167 0.76 -30.54 -17.69
CA LYS A 167 0.96 -31.27 -18.96
C LYS A 167 -0.19 -32.22 -19.25
N GLU A 168 -0.68 -32.94 -18.23
CA GLU A 168 -1.82 -33.84 -18.35
C GLU A 168 -3.08 -33.08 -18.76
N ARG A 169 -3.40 -31.97 -18.08
CA ARG A 169 -4.53 -31.10 -18.47
C ARG A 169 -4.42 -30.58 -19.89
N LEU A 170 -3.21 -30.17 -20.31
CA LEU A 170 -2.99 -29.70 -21.68
C LEU A 170 -3.20 -30.83 -22.70
N ASN A 171 -2.76 -32.05 -22.39
CA ASN A 171 -2.98 -33.22 -23.24
C ASN A 171 -4.45 -33.62 -23.30
N GLN A 172 -5.18 -33.55 -22.18
CA GLN A 172 -6.63 -33.76 -22.14
C GLN A 172 -7.35 -32.76 -23.05
N LEU A 173 -7.02 -31.46 -22.95
CA LEU A 173 -7.61 -30.43 -23.81
C LEU A 173 -7.30 -30.65 -25.30
N LYS A 174 -6.07 -31.08 -25.64
CA LYS A 174 -5.69 -31.42 -27.01
C LYS A 174 -6.47 -32.64 -27.53
N ASN A 175 -6.61 -33.67 -26.70
CA ASN A 175 -7.37 -34.86 -27.04
C ASN A 175 -8.86 -34.54 -27.22
N GLU A 176 -9.45 -33.72 -26.37
CA GLU A 176 -10.83 -33.24 -26.51
C GLU A 176 -11.01 -32.41 -27.79
N ALA A 177 -10.10 -31.48 -28.08
CA ALA A 177 -10.13 -30.71 -29.31
C ALA A 177 -10.05 -31.60 -30.56
N TYR A 178 -9.16 -32.61 -30.53
CA TYR A 178 -9.01 -33.60 -31.59
C TYR A 178 -10.26 -34.49 -31.76
N LEU A 179 -10.87 -34.95 -30.66
CA LEU A 179 -12.12 -35.71 -30.69
C LEU A 179 -13.29 -34.87 -31.22
N ARG A 180 -13.36 -33.59 -30.83
CA ARG A 180 -14.34 -32.63 -31.36
C ARG A 180 -14.17 -32.42 -32.86
N GLU A 181 -12.93 -32.34 -33.33
CA GLU A 181 -12.63 -32.22 -34.77
C GLU A 181 -13.07 -33.47 -35.55
N LYS A 182 -12.72 -34.66 -35.06
CA LYS A 182 -13.19 -35.94 -35.65
C LYS A 182 -14.71 -36.08 -35.64
N ALA A 183 -15.38 -35.63 -34.58
CA ALA A 183 -16.84 -35.64 -34.50
C ALA A 183 -17.46 -34.72 -35.57
N ARG A 184 -16.88 -33.53 -35.80
CA ARG A 184 -17.31 -32.62 -36.87
C ARG A 184 -17.13 -33.22 -38.26
N GLU A 185 -16.02 -33.92 -38.50
CA GLU A 185 -15.79 -34.64 -39.76
C GLU A 185 -16.83 -35.72 -40.01
N ARG A 186 -17.18 -36.52 -39.00
CA ARG A 186 -18.22 -37.56 -39.11
C ARG A 186 -19.62 -37.01 -39.31
N LEU A 187 -19.91 -35.82 -38.78
CA LEU A 187 -21.19 -35.13 -38.97
C LEU A 187 -21.27 -34.38 -40.31
N GLY A 188 -20.26 -34.46 -41.18
CA GLY A 188 -20.26 -33.80 -42.48
C GLY A 188 -20.20 -32.27 -42.40
N ILE A 189 -19.84 -31.71 -41.25
CA ILE A 189 -19.70 -30.27 -41.05
C ILE A 189 -18.40 -29.84 -41.72
N LYS A 190 -18.48 -29.42 -43.00
CA LYS A 190 -17.33 -28.91 -43.76
C LYS A 190 -16.66 -27.77 -42.98
N LYS A 191 -15.34 -27.87 -42.77
CA LYS A 191 -14.51 -26.77 -42.23
C LYS A 191 -14.82 -25.51 -43.03
N SER A 192 -15.46 -24.52 -42.41
CA SER A 192 -15.57 -23.20 -43.03
C SER A 192 -14.15 -22.65 -43.14
N LYS A 193 -13.69 -22.42 -44.37
CA LYS A 193 -12.43 -21.72 -44.60
C LYS A 193 -12.52 -20.38 -43.87
N PRO A 194 -11.50 -19.96 -43.09
CA PRO A 194 -11.53 -18.64 -42.48
C PRO A 194 -11.75 -17.61 -43.59
N PRO A 195 -12.68 -16.66 -43.42
CA PRO A 195 -13.08 -15.77 -44.49
C PRO A 195 -11.87 -14.90 -44.90
N ILE A 196 -11.35 -15.16 -46.11
CA ILE A 196 -10.20 -14.49 -46.72
C ILE A 196 -10.40 -12.95 -46.81
N LEU A 197 -11.65 -12.49 -46.74
CA LEU A 197 -12.00 -11.07 -46.72
C LEU A 197 -11.50 -10.29 -45.49
N LEU A 198 -11.13 -10.95 -44.38
CA LEU A 198 -10.58 -10.26 -43.21
C LEU A 198 -9.07 -9.96 -43.33
N ILE A 199 -8.32 -10.67 -44.17
CA ILE A 199 -6.87 -10.47 -44.33
C ILE A 199 -6.57 -9.23 -45.18
N GLY A 200 -7.43 -8.92 -46.17
CA GLY A 200 -7.32 -7.71 -46.99
C GLY A 200 -7.57 -6.40 -46.21
N LEU A 201 -8.45 -6.46 -45.20
CA LEU A 201 -8.78 -5.28 -44.38
C LEU A 201 -7.69 -4.99 -43.33
N VAL A 202 -7.08 -6.03 -42.75
CA VAL A 202 -5.99 -5.87 -41.77
C VAL A 202 -4.70 -5.37 -42.44
N THR A 203 -4.43 -5.78 -43.68
CA THR A 203 -3.26 -5.29 -44.45
C THR A 203 -3.43 -3.83 -44.88
N LEU A 204 -4.64 -3.39 -45.27
CA LEU A 204 -4.92 -1.98 -45.58
C LEU A 204 -4.77 -1.06 -44.35
N ILE A 205 -5.21 -1.50 -43.17
CA ILE A 205 -5.05 -0.75 -41.92
C ILE A 205 -3.57 -0.67 -41.53
N ALA A 206 -2.79 -1.73 -41.72
CA ALA A 206 -1.34 -1.71 -41.46
C ALA A 206 -0.59 -0.74 -42.39
N ILE A 207 -0.95 -0.68 -43.68
CA ILE A 207 -0.36 0.26 -44.65
C ILE A 207 -0.74 1.71 -44.31
N ALA A 208 -1.99 1.96 -43.90
CA ALA A 208 -2.44 3.28 -43.47
C ALA A 208 -1.71 3.75 -42.20
N LEU A 209 -1.45 2.85 -41.24
CA LEU A 209 -0.69 3.18 -40.03
C LEU A 209 0.80 3.42 -40.32
N LEU A 210 1.39 2.70 -41.29
CA LEU A 210 2.78 2.93 -41.71
C LEU A 210 2.95 4.26 -42.47
N LEU A 211 2.00 4.63 -43.33
CA LEU A 211 2.02 5.92 -44.04
C LEU A 211 1.79 7.11 -43.09
N ASN A 212 0.92 6.96 -42.09
CA ASN A 212 0.66 8.01 -41.11
C ASN A 212 1.87 8.25 -40.18
N ASN A 213 2.64 7.20 -39.87
CA ASN A 213 3.88 7.34 -39.09
C ASN A 213 5.02 7.99 -39.87
N HIS A 214 5.05 7.85 -41.21
CA HIS A 214 6.04 8.49 -42.08
C HIS A 214 5.78 9.99 -42.27
N PHE A 215 4.51 10.44 -42.26
CA PHE A 215 4.17 11.86 -42.35
C PHE A 215 4.58 12.65 -41.09
N TYR A 216 4.42 12.05 -39.89
CA TYR A 216 4.77 12.70 -38.62
C TYR A 216 6.28 12.86 -38.38
N GLN A 217 7.14 12.09 -39.07
CA GLN A 217 8.59 12.25 -38.93
C GLN A 217 9.17 13.36 -39.81
N ASN A 218 8.47 13.78 -40.88
CA ASN A 218 8.97 14.80 -41.80
C ASN A 218 8.63 16.25 -41.37
N GLU A 219 7.68 16.46 -40.46
CA GLU A 219 7.33 17.82 -39.98
C GLU A 219 8.27 18.38 -38.91
N LYS A 220 9.25 17.61 -38.41
CA LYS A 220 10.24 18.11 -37.41
C LYS A 220 11.52 18.71 -38.01
N LYS A 221 11.58 18.93 -39.33
CA LYS A 221 12.71 19.60 -39.98
C LYS A 221 12.26 20.68 -40.96
N SER A 222 11.60 21.70 -40.45
CA SER A 222 11.73 23.06 -40.96
C SER A 222 11.18 23.96 -39.87
N ASP A 223 12.02 24.85 -39.33
CA ASP A 223 11.70 26.27 -39.25
C ASP A 223 12.86 26.98 -38.59
N ASP A 224 13.73 27.52 -39.43
CA ASP A 224 14.58 28.65 -39.08
C ASP A 224 14.79 29.50 -40.34
N LYS A 225 13.96 30.54 -40.51
CA LYS A 225 14.42 31.88 -40.91
C LYS A 225 13.30 32.93 -40.97
N THR A 226 13.66 34.05 -40.37
CA THR A 226 13.06 35.37 -40.25
C THR A 226 12.81 36.06 -41.60
N ILE A 227 11.84 36.98 -41.68
CA ILE A 227 11.96 38.42 -42.09
C ILE A 227 10.58 39.05 -42.45
N SER A 228 10.14 39.93 -41.54
CA SER A 228 9.65 41.31 -41.70
C SER A 228 8.55 41.77 -42.69
N LEU A 229 7.72 42.68 -42.13
CA LEU A 229 7.23 43.98 -42.63
C LEU A 229 5.83 44.12 -43.28
N THR A 230 5.12 45.10 -42.71
CA THR A 230 4.21 46.13 -43.27
C THR A 230 2.70 45.90 -43.47
N LYS A 231 1.94 46.58 -42.59
CA LYS A 231 0.96 47.67 -42.84
C LYS A 231 -0.18 47.46 -43.87
N LYS A 232 -1.44 47.53 -43.39
CA LYS A 232 -2.47 48.60 -43.58
C LYS A 232 -3.89 48.07 -43.27
N GLU A 233 -4.66 48.79 -42.43
CA GLU A 233 -5.95 49.48 -42.74
C GLU A 233 -7.07 48.51 -43.21
N ASP A 234 -8.32 48.50 -42.71
CA ASP A 234 -9.18 49.57 -42.19
C ASP A 234 -10.45 48.94 -41.53
N LYS A 235 -11.03 49.66 -40.55
CA LYS A 235 -12.47 49.82 -40.13
C LYS A 235 -13.43 48.59 -40.11
N SER A 236 -14.35 48.39 -39.16
CA SER A 236 -15.31 49.34 -38.56
C SER A 236 -16.16 48.63 -37.48
N GLN A 237 -16.44 49.34 -36.36
CA GLN A 237 -17.69 49.39 -35.55
C GLN A 237 -18.33 48.06 -35.04
N LYS A 238 -18.81 47.93 -33.80
CA LYS A 238 -19.74 48.85 -33.11
C LYS A 238 -19.90 48.46 -31.62
N ASN A 239 -20.03 49.48 -30.79
CA ASN A 239 -20.21 49.50 -29.34
C ASN A 239 -21.38 48.65 -28.78
N ARG A 240 -21.19 48.11 -27.58
CA ARG A 240 -22.16 48.30 -26.47
C ARG A 240 -21.49 48.15 -25.10
N THR A 241 -21.38 49.29 -24.43
CA THR A 241 -21.07 49.47 -23.01
C THR A 241 -22.28 49.15 -22.13
N LEU A 242 -22.04 48.52 -20.98
CA LEU A 242 -22.82 48.73 -19.76
C LEU A 242 -21.87 48.62 -18.56
N LYS A 243 -21.64 49.77 -17.91
CA LYS A 243 -20.99 49.90 -16.61
C LYS A 243 -22.01 49.53 -15.51
N LEU A 244 -21.56 48.89 -14.43
CA LEU A 244 -22.08 49.18 -13.09
C LEU A 244 -21.06 48.83 -11.98
N ASN A 245 -20.48 49.91 -11.45
CA ASN A 245 -20.19 50.26 -10.06
C ASN A 245 -19.37 49.38 -9.10
N ASN A 246 -18.24 49.99 -8.70
CA ASN A 246 -17.50 49.91 -7.43
C ASN A 246 -18.39 50.04 -6.18
N ILE A 247 -17.98 49.44 -5.02
CA ILE A 247 -17.62 50.10 -3.73
C ILE A 247 -16.70 49.12 -2.92
N PRO A 248 -15.98 49.50 -1.81
CA PRO A 248 -14.53 49.34 -1.71
C PRO A 248 -14.04 48.52 -0.50
N ALA A 249 -12.73 48.25 -0.48
CA ALA A 249 -12.01 47.75 0.68
C ALA A 249 -11.54 48.91 1.59
N SER A 250 -11.85 48.84 2.89
CA SER A 250 -11.13 49.41 4.05
C SER A 250 -12.01 49.18 5.29
N SER A 251 -11.61 48.45 6.33
CA SER A 251 -10.80 48.88 7.49
C SER A 251 -10.87 47.67 8.46
N ILE A 252 -9.86 47.28 9.24
CA ILE A 252 -9.50 47.84 10.55
C ILE A 252 -8.17 47.21 10.96
N SER A 253 -7.19 48.07 11.26
CA SER A 253 -5.99 47.76 12.04
C SER A 253 -6.06 48.54 13.37
N THR A 254 -5.32 48.05 14.36
CA THR A 254 -4.82 48.75 15.58
C THR A 254 -5.73 48.74 16.81
N ILE A 255 -5.33 47.99 17.85
CA ILE A 255 -5.08 48.52 19.22
C ILE A 255 -3.95 47.68 19.87
N ILE A 256 -2.81 48.33 20.17
CA ILE A 256 -1.82 47.93 21.18
C ILE A 256 -1.48 49.17 22.02
N ALA A 257 -1.39 48.96 23.34
CA ALA A 257 -0.56 49.64 24.35
C ALA A 257 -1.25 50.45 25.46
N LYS A 258 -0.64 50.28 26.65
CA LYS A 258 -0.78 50.93 27.98
C LYS A 258 -1.74 50.21 28.94
N GLN A 259 -1.41 49.91 30.21
CA GLN A 259 -0.32 50.37 31.07
C GLN A 259 -0.19 49.48 32.33
N GLN A 260 1.06 49.25 32.76
CA GLN A 260 1.60 49.27 34.13
C GLN A 260 1.00 48.41 35.28
N SER A 261 1.88 47.55 35.81
CA SER A 261 1.95 47.02 37.18
C SER A 261 2.30 48.12 38.23
N PRO A 262 2.13 47.90 39.56
CA PRO A 262 3.18 47.21 40.34
C PRO A 262 2.71 46.36 41.56
N GLN A 263 3.58 45.40 41.96
CA GLN A 263 3.99 44.91 43.32
C GLN A 263 2.90 44.67 44.42
N ALA A 264 2.98 43.76 45.39
CA ALA A 264 3.89 42.70 45.84
C ALA A 264 3.17 41.93 46.98
N ASN A 265 3.62 40.71 47.31
CA ASN A 265 3.76 40.07 48.65
C ASN A 265 3.35 38.60 48.78
N ALA A 266 4.16 37.93 49.60
CA ALA A 266 4.29 36.51 49.84
C ALA A 266 3.34 35.95 50.93
N ASN A 267 3.00 34.64 50.85
CA ASN A 267 3.37 33.60 51.84
C ASN A 267 2.51 32.31 51.76
N PHE A 268 3.24 31.19 51.67
CA PHE A 268 3.11 29.87 52.33
C PHE A 268 1.74 29.19 52.69
N THR A 269 1.48 28.10 51.94
CA THR A 269 1.16 26.69 52.38
C THR A 269 -0.26 26.26 52.81
N PRO A 270 -0.54 24.94 53.01
CA PRO A 270 -1.05 24.03 51.97
C PRO A 270 -2.37 23.35 52.39
N ASN A 271 -3.24 22.93 51.46
CA ASN A 271 -4.12 21.77 51.70
C ASN A 271 -4.82 21.27 50.43
N THR A 272 -4.60 19.99 50.17
CA THR A 272 -5.55 18.93 49.79
C THR A 272 -6.90 19.36 49.20
N THR A 273 -7.16 18.98 47.95
CA THR A 273 -8.47 18.44 47.55
C THR A 273 -8.39 17.65 46.25
N VAL A 274 -8.94 16.45 46.31
CA VAL A 274 -9.30 15.56 45.20
C VAL A 274 -10.29 16.27 44.29
N ALA A 275 -9.99 16.38 42.98
CA ALA A 275 -10.94 16.85 41.98
C ALA A 275 -10.75 16.11 40.65
N THR A 276 -11.62 15.12 40.47
CA THR A 276 -12.41 14.82 39.26
C THR A 276 -11.80 15.22 37.89
N LEU A 277 -11.13 14.25 37.25
CA LEU A 277 -10.87 14.25 35.82
C LEU A 277 -12.16 13.90 35.06
N ASN A 278 -12.90 14.91 34.62
CA ASN A 278 -13.89 14.78 33.56
C ASN A 278 -13.96 16.14 32.85
N ASN A 279 -13.14 16.30 31.80
CA ASN A 279 -13.35 17.17 30.64
C ASN A 279 -12.03 17.23 29.85
N ILE A 280 -11.80 16.21 29.02
CA ILE A 280 -10.82 16.29 27.93
C ILE A 280 -11.58 16.83 26.71
N PRO A 281 -11.20 17.99 26.14
CA PRO A 281 -11.86 18.52 24.94
C PRO A 281 -11.69 17.58 23.75
N ASP A 282 -12.74 17.47 22.95
CA ASP A 282 -12.83 16.62 21.77
C ASP A 282 -11.87 17.11 20.66
N ASN A 283 -10.64 16.58 20.65
CA ASN A 283 -9.57 16.96 19.72
C ASN A 283 -9.71 16.37 18.30
N SER A 284 -10.79 15.65 18.01
CA SER A 284 -11.03 15.04 16.69
C SER A 284 -11.18 16.08 15.56
N ASP A 285 -11.65 17.28 15.91
CA ASP A 285 -11.87 18.40 14.99
C ASP A 285 -10.58 19.16 14.65
N LEU A 286 -9.58 19.14 15.53
CA LEU A 286 -8.27 19.79 15.31
C LEU A 286 -7.38 19.00 14.36
N PHE A 287 -7.46 17.66 14.38
CA PHE A 287 -6.62 16.80 13.55
C PHE A 287 -7.10 16.75 12.09
N SER A 288 -8.42 16.65 11.89
CA SER A 288 -9.04 16.77 10.58
C SER A 288 -8.81 18.16 9.97
N LYS A 289 -8.87 19.22 10.80
CA LYS A 289 -8.48 20.58 10.37
C LYS A 289 -7.00 20.71 10.05
N SER A 290 -6.08 20.08 10.78
CA SER A 290 -4.64 20.12 10.50
C SER A 290 -4.27 19.43 9.18
N LEU A 291 -4.89 18.28 8.89
CA LEU A 291 -4.69 17.59 7.61
C LEU A 291 -5.33 18.39 6.47
N ALA A 292 -6.52 18.95 6.68
CA ALA A 292 -7.22 19.77 5.70
C ALA A 292 -6.52 21.11 5.43
N THR A 293 -6.03 21.83 6.44
CA THR A 293 -5.32 23.12 6.29
C THR A 293 -4.03 22.94 5.50
N LYS A 294 -3.22 21.94 5.86
CA LYS A 294 -1.96 21.63 5.16
C LYS A 294 -2.15 21.35 3.66
N ILE A 295 -3.30 20.80 3.28
CA ILE A 295 -3.64 20.47 1.90
C ILE A 295 -4.37 21.61 1.20
N THR A 296 -5.14 22.42 1.94
CA THR A 296 -5.79 23.63 1.42
C THR A 296 -4.73 24.68 1.05
N ASP A 297 -3.70 24.83 1.86
CA ASP A 297 -2.55 25.70 1.58
C ASP A 297 -1.79 25.21 0.32
N ASP A 298 -1.65 23.90 0.12
CA ASP A 298 -1.02 23.31 -1.07
C ASP A 298 -1.91 23.40 -2.33
N LEU A 299 -3.23 23.39 -2.19
CA LEU A 299 -4.22 23.48 -3.28
C LEU A 299 -4.46 24.93 -3.72
N GLN A 300 -4.55 25.90 -2.81
CA GLN A 300 -4.71 27.31 -3.14
C GLN A 300 -3.55 27.83 -4.00
N ASN A 301 -2.35 27.28 -3.78
CA ASN A 301 -1.16 27.61 -4.57
C ASN A 301 -1.12 26.97 -5.98
N ASN A 302 -2.04 26.05 -6.33
CA ASN A 302 -2.03 25.30 -7.60
C ASN A 302 -3.40 25.27 -8.34
N SER A 303 -4.42 25.91 -7.78
CA SER A 303 -5.83 25.90 -8.24
C SER A 303 -6.08 26.23 -9.73
N PRO A 304 -5.41 27.23 -10.37
CA PRO A 304 -5.73 27.59 -11.75
C PRO A 304 -5.31 26.55 -12.82
N LEU A 305 -4.42 25.61 -12.48
CA LEU A 305 -4.00 24.51 -13.37
C LEU A 305 -4.98 23.32 -13.37
N ILE A 306 -5.70 23.13 -12.25
CA ILE A 306 -6.62 22.00 -12.07
C ILE A 306 -7.98 22.30 -12.70
N GLU A 307 -8.47 23.54 -12.60
CA GLU A 307 -9.78 23.94 -13.12
C GLU A 307 -9.81 23.97 -14.67
N LYS A 308 -8.68 24.29 -15.30
CA LYS A 308 -8.56 24.35 -16.77
C LYS A 308 -8.55 22.96 -17.42
N ASN A 309 -8.01 21.95 -16.74
CA ASN A 309 -7.93 20.56 -17.22
C ASN A 309 -9.19 19.73 -16.95
N THR A 310 -10.01 20.10 -15.96
CA THR A 310 -11.27 19.39 -15.63
C THR A 310 -12.43 19.83 -16.51
N LYS A 311 -12.55 21.11 -16.88
CA LYS A 311 -13.64 21.60 -17.73
C LYS A 311 -13.52 21.19 -19.21
N ALA A 312 -12.30 20.98 -19.73
CA ALA A 312 -12.08 20.64 -21.14
C ALA A 312 -12.42 19.18 -21.51
N ASN A 313 -12.38 18.25 -20.55
CA ASN A 313 -12.51 16.80 -20.81
C ASN A 313 -13.94 16.23 -20.62
N LEU A 314 -14.91 17.04 -20.22
CA LEU A 314 -16.27 16.59 -19.87
C LEU A 314 -17.32 16.75 -20.99
N ILE A 315 -17.00 17.42 -22.11
CA ILE A 315 -17.99 17.78 -23.14
C ILE A 315 -18.03 16.79 -24.31
N ALA A 316 -17.04 15.91 -24.47
CA ALA A 316 -17.03 14.92 -25.55
C ALA A 316 -17.46 13.53 -25.02
N TYR A 317 -18.33 12.86 -25.80
CA TYR A 317 -18.75 11.45 -25.68
C TYR A 317 -20.03 11.15 -24.89
N SER A 318 -21.14 11.29 -25.61
CA SER A 318 -22.37 10.51 -25.45
C SER A 318 -22.61 9.80 -26.78
N ILE A 319 -22.78 8.45 -26.77
CA ILE A 319 -23.71 7.63 -27.58
C ILE A 319 -23.23 6.15 -27.69
N ASP A 320 -24.22 5.26 -27.49
CA ASP A 320 -24.42 3.85 -27.88
C ASP A 320 -23.72 2.66 -27.18
N ASP A 321 -24.41 2.16 -26.14
CA ASP A 321 -24.06 0.97 -25.33
C ASP A 321 -24.90 -0.30 -25.66
N LYS A 322 -25.93 -0.19 -26.53
CA LYS A 322 -26.85 -1.33 -26.80
C LYS A 322 -26.36 -2.34 -27.84
N LYS A 323 -25.56 -1.92 -28.83
CA LYS A 323 -25.13 -2.78 -29.95
C LYS A 323 -24.00 -3.75 -29.55
N LEU A 324 -23.12 -3.31 -28.66
CA LEU A 324 -21.95 -4.05 -28.17
C LEU A 324 -22.33 -5.30 -27.36
N ARG A 325 -23.45 -5.24 -26.62
CA ARG A 325 -23.93 -6.34 -25.77
C ARG A 325 -24.37 -7.56 -26.57
N THR A 326 -24.96 -7.36 -27.74
CA THR A 326 -25.41 -8.43 -28.64
C THR A 326 -24.27 -9.15 -29.37
N ASP A 327 -23.20 -8.44 -29.69
CA ASP A 327 -22.08 -8.98 -30.46
C ASP A 327 -21.09 -9.79 -29.60
N ILE A 328 -20.98 -9.46 -28.31
CA ILE A 328 -20.18 -10.24 -27.35
C ILE A 328 -20.90 -11.56 -27.00
N LEU A 329 -22.22 -11.53 -26.78
CA LEU A 329 -23.01 -12.71 -26.45
C LEU A 329 -23.08 -13.75 -27.59
N LYS A 330 -22.99 -13.32 -28.86
CA LYS A 330 -22.93 -14.24 -30.01
C LYS A 330 -21.59 -14.96 -30.18
N LYS A 331 -20.50 -14.46 -29.57
CA LYS A 331 -19.15 -15.04 -29.71
C LYS A 331 -18.80 -16.10 -28.66
N THR A 332 -19.60 -16.26 -27.60
CA THR A 332 -19.28 -17.16 -26.46
C THR A 332 -20.28 -18.29 -26.25
N GLY A 333 -21.21 -18.54 -27.17
CA GLY A 333 -22.29 -19.50 -26.98
C GLY A 333 -21.90 -20.95 -27.30
N GLY A 334 -21.78 -21.78 -26.26
CA GLY A 334 -21.83 -23.23 -26.41
C GLY A 334 -21.24 -24.05 -25.25
N GLU A 335 -21.65 -23.84 -23.99
CA GLU A 335 -21.26 -24.74 -22.87
C GLU A 335 -22.09 -24.48 -21.57
N GLU A 336 -23.41 -24.28 -21.70
CA GLU A 336 -24.26 -23.89 -20.54
C GLU A 336 -24.88 -25.07 -19.75
N VAL A 337 -24.80 -26.31 -20.27
CA VAL A 337 -25.60 -27.44 -19.75
C VAL A 337 -24.80 -28.38 -18.83
N GLU A 338 -23.51 -28.63 -19.08
CA GLU A 338 -22.69 -29.51 -18.22
C GLU A 338 -22.17 -28.81 -16.95
N LEU A 339 -21.83 -27.52 -17.05
CA LEU A 339 -21.35 -26.74 -15.90
C LEU A 339 -22.40 -26.63 -14.78
N LYS A 340 -23.69 -26.53 -15.16
CA LYS A 340 -24.82 -26.47 -14.21
C LYS A 340 -24.98 -27.75 -13.39
N THR A 341 -24.52 -28.89 -13.90
CA THR A 341 -24.69 -30.19 -13.25
C THR A 341 -23.62 -30.44 -12.19
N SER A 342 -22.36 -30.08 -12.48
CA SER A 342 -21.25 -30.16 -11.52
C SER A 342 -21.34 -29.11 -10.41
N LEU A 343 -21.86 -27.90 -10.71
CA LEU A 343 -22.04 -26.84 -9.70
C LEU A 343 -23.14 -27.18 -8.68
N ARG A 344 -24.20 -27.89 -9.09
CA ARG A 344 -25.30 -28.31 -8.20
C ARG A 344 -24.87 -29.35 -7.16
N GLN A 345 -23.85 -30.15 -7.43
CA GLN A 345 -23.33 -31.12 -6.45
C GLN A 345 -22.50 -30.44 -5.35
N ASN A 346 -21.84 -29.31 -5.63
CA ASN A 346 -21.05 -28.56 -4.64
C ASN A 346 -21.89 -27.59 -3.77
N MET A 347 -23.10 -27.22 -4.21
CA MET A 347 -23.95 -26.24 -3.51
C MET A 347 -24.81 -26.79 -2.36
N LYS A 348 -24.76 -28.09 -2.05
CA LYS A 348 -25.56 -28.68 -0.95
C LYS A 348 -25.03 -28.40 0.47
N GLN A 349 -23.96 -27.63 0.65
CA GLN A 349 -23.32 -27.47 1.98
C GLN A 349 -23.13 -26.05 2.52
N ASN A 350 -23.57 -24.95 1.90
CA ASN A 350 -23.40 -23.62 2.51
C ASN A 350 -24.57 -22.64 2.33
N LYS A 351 -24.69 -21.75 3.32
CA LYS A 351 -25.85 -20.94 3.69
C LYS A 351 -25.98 -19.69 2.80
N TYR A 352 -27.19 -19.46 2.30
CA TYR A 352 -27.56 -18.55 1.21
C TYR A 352 -27.53 -17.03 1.53
N SER A 353 -26.89 -16.25 0.66
CA SER A 353 -27.51 -15.14 -0.13
C SER A 353 -26.47 -14.35 -0.95
N GLU A 354 -25.18 -14.42 -0.62
CA GLU A 354 -24.09 -13.82 -1.43
C GLU A 354 -23.66 -14.72 -2.62
N ASP A 355 -23.89 -16.03 -2.55
CA ASP A 355 -23.33 -17.00 -3.51
C ASP A 355 -24.03 -17.05 -4.87
N ILE A 356 -25.27 -16.57 -4.99
CA ILE A 356 -26.00 -16.61 -6.28
C ILE A 356 -25.35 -15.65 -7.29
N ASN A 357 -24.87 -14.49 -6.84
CA ASN A 357 -24.11 -13.58 -7.69
C ASN A 357 -22.72 -14.16 -8.01
N ALA A 358 -22.09 -14.89 -7.08
CA ALA A 358 -20.77 -15.48 -7.28
C ALA A 358 -20.77 -16.59 -8.34
N ALA A 359 -21.83 -17.40 -8.41
CA ALA A 359 -21.95 -18.49 -9.38
C ALA A 359 -22.08 -17.99 -10.84
N GLU A 360 -22.86 -16.91 -11.08
CA GLU A 360 -23.02 -16.35 -12.43
C GLU A 360 -21.84 -15.48 -12.85
N THR A 361 -21.21 -14.79 -11.91
CA THR A 361 -20.11 -13.87 -12.23
C THR A 361 -18.75 -14.57 -12.24
N GLY A 362 -18.59 -15.73 -11.59
CA GLY A 362 -17.33 -16.47 -11.51
C GLY A 362 -16.64 -16.69 -12.86
N PRO A 363 -17.34 -17.16 -13.91
CA PRO A 363 -16.75 -17.31 -15.24
C PRO A 363 -16.30 -15.97 -15.86
N LEU A 364 -17.05 -14.88 -15.62
CA LEU A 364 -16.69 -13.56 -16.10
C LEU A 364 -15.44 -13.02 -15.40
N PHE A 365 -15.35 -13.16 -14.07
CA PHE A 365 -14.16 -12.82 -13.29
C PHE A 365 -12.92 -13.58 -13.79
N ALA A 366 -13.04 -14.90 -13.98
CA ALA A 366 -11.95 -15.72 -14.49
C ALA A 366 -11.51 -15.30 -15.90
N ASN A 367 -12.45 -14.94 -16.78
CA ASN A 367 -12.11 -14.46 -18.11
C ASN A 367 -11.38 -13.11 -18.06
N ILE A 368 -11.81 -12.20 -17.18
CA ILE A 368 -11.10 -10.92 -16.95
C ILE A 368 -9.67 -11.17 -16.49
N ASP A 369 -9.45 -12.05 -15.51
CA ASP A 369 -8.11 -12.40 -15.03
C ASP A 369 -7.25 -13.02 -16.14
N ILE A 370 -7.82 -13.89 -16.97
CA ILE A 370 -7.13 -14.45 -18.14
C ILE A 370 -6.70 -13.35 -19.12
N GLN A 371 -7.55 -12.35 -19.40
CA GLN A 371 -7.18 -11.23 -20.27
C GLN A 371 -6.10 -10.34 -19.65
N ILE A 372 -6.15 -10.12 -18.33
CA ILE A 372 -5.09 -9.39 -17.60
C ILE A 372 -3.75 -10.11 -17.73
N ILE A 373 -3.71 -11.42 -17.51
CA ILE A 373 -2.49 -12.24 -17.63
C ILE A 373 -1.94 -12.22 -19.06
N LYS A 374 -2.82 -12.18 -20.08
CA LYS A 374 -2.44 -12.07 -21.50
C LYS A 374 -1.95 -10.67 -21.90
N GLY A 375 -2.04 -9.67 -21.02
CA GLY A 375 -1.73 -8.28 -21.34
C GLY A 375 -2.79 -7.57 -22.19
N ASN A 376 -3.97 -8.16 -22.36
CA ASN A 376 -5.10 -7.61 -23.14
C ASN A 376 -5.96 -6.67 -22.28
N TYR A 377 -5.37 -5.62 -21.71
CA TYR A 377 -6.02 -4.76 -20.72
C TYR A 377 -7.30 -4.08 -21.22
N GLU A 378 -7.36 -3.64 -22.47
CA GLU A 378 -8.57 -3.03 -23.04
C GLU A 378 -9.72 -4.05 -23.12
N THR A 379 -9.44 -5.30 -23.49
CA THR A 379 -10.46 -6.36 -23.49
C THR A 379 -10.91 -6.70 -22.07
N ALA A 380 -9.97 -6.78 -21.12
CA ALA A 380 -10.28 -6.95 -19.71
C ALA A 380 -11.20 -5.82 -19.21
N TYR A 381 -10.90 -4.57 -19.58
CA TYR A 381 -11.71 -3.40 -19.27
C TYR A 381 -13.12 -3.49 -19.86
N GLU A 382 -13.27 -3.83 -21.14
CA GLU A 382 -14.59 -3.99 -21.76
C GLU A 382 -15.44 -5.05 -21.06
N LEU A 383 -14.82 -6.17 -20.65
CA LEU A 383 -15.51 -7.20 -19.87
C LEU A 383 -15.98 -6.70 -18.50
N THR A 384 -15.27 -5.76 -17.85
CA THR A 384 -15.77 -5.14 -16.60
C THR A 384 -17.08 -4.38 -16.78
N LYS A 385 -17.41 -3.91 -18.00
CA LYS A 385 -18.67 -3.21 -18.26
C LYS A 385 -19.90 -4.11 -18.09
N LEU A 386 -19.72 -5.43 -18.20
CA LEU A 386 -20.79 -6.41 -18.00
C LEU A 386 -21.17 -6.61 -16.53
N ILE A 387 -20.36 -6.08 -15.59
CA ILE A 387 -20.56 -6.23 -14.15
C ILE A 387 -21.56 -5.18 -13.66
N LYS A 388 -22.64 -5.65 -13.05
CA LYS A 388 -23.73 -4.80 -12.53
C LYS A 388 -23.35 -4.07 -11.23
N ASP A 389 -22.60 -4.71 -10.35
CA ASP A 389 -22.19 -4.09 -9.08
C ASP A 389 -21.00 -3.16 -9.31
N ASN A 390 -21.23 -1.86 -9.12
CA ASN A 390 -20.24 -0.81 -9.34
C ASN A 390 -18.99 -0.97 -8.47
N TYR A 391 -19.11 -1.47 -7.24
CA TYR A 391 -17.94 -1.70 -6.39
C TYR A 391 -17.09 -2.88 -6.90
N GLN A 392 -17.70 -4.00 -7.28
CA GLN A 392 -16.96 -5.12 -7.90
C GLN A 392 -16.32 -4.71 -9.22
N LYS A 393 -17.04 -3.94 -10.05
CA LYS A 393 -16.52 -3.37 -11.29
C LYS A 393 -15.29 -2.49 -11.03
N ALA A 394 -15.37 -1.60 -10.04
CA ALA A 394 -14.27 -0.74 -9.62
C ALA A 394 -13.06 -1.54 -9.11
N LYS A 395 -13.29 -2.59 -8.31
CA LYS A 395 -12.23 -3.45 -7.78
C LYS A 395 -11.46 -4.17 -8.89
N LEU A 396 -12.17 -4.70 -9.89
CA LEU A 396 -11.53 -5.30 -11.05
C LEU A 396 -10.78 -4.29 -11.90
N LEU A 397 -11.38 -3.13 -12.12
CA LEU A 397 -10.71 -2.05 -12.84
C LEU A 397 -9.42 -1.62 -12.15
N PHE A 398 -9.42 -1.54 -10.82
CA PHE A 398 -8.20 -1.30 -10.04
C PHE A 398 -7.15 -2.42 -10.21
N ASN A 399 -7.56 -3.69 -10.25
CA ASN A 399 -6.63 -4.79 -10.51
C ASN A 399 -6.01 -4.73 -11.91
N ILE A 400 -6.79 -4.31 -12.93
CA ILE A 400 -6.30 -4.04 -14.28
C ILE A 400 -5.23 -2.94 -14.21
N ILE A 401 -5.54 -1.79 -13.59
CA ILE A 401 -4.63 -0.66 -13.43
C ILE A 401 -3.33 -1.09 -12.73
N LYS A 402 -3.43 -1.78 -11.59
CA LYS A 402 -2.28 -2.25 -10.82
C LYS A 402 -1.39 -3.18 -11.64
N THR A 403 -1.98 -4.12 -12.36
CA THR A 403 -1.23 -5.08 -13.18
C THR A 403 -0.59 -4.41 -14.39
N GLU A 404 -1.32 -3.49 -15.02
CA GLU A 404 -0.83 -2.70 -16.15
C GLU A 404 0.40 -1.85 -15.78
N ILE A 405 0.35 -1.17 -14.63
CA ILE A 405 1.47 -0.39 -14.09
C ILE A 405 2.67 -1.30 -13.76
N ASN A 406 2.42 -2.44 -13.10
CA ASN A 406 3.48 -3.36 -12.69
C ASN A 406 4.18 -4.04 -13.88
N ILE A 407 3.45 -4.41 -14.94
CA ILE A 407 4.02 -5.14 -16.08
C ILE A 407 4.69 -4.22 -17.09
N LYS A 408 4.06 -3.09 -17.44
CA LYS A 408 4.55 -2.27 -18.55
C LYS A 408 5.80 -1.46 -18.19
N ASN A 409 6.20 -1.40 -16.92
CA ASN A 409 7.09 -0.38 -16.36
C ASN A 409 6.57 1.04 -16.72
N ILE A 410 7.02 2.07 -16.02
CA ILE A 410 6.39 3.42 -15.98
C ILE A 410 6.14 4.06 -17.37
N THR A 411 6.77 3.59 -18.44
CA THR A 411 6.74 4.17 -19.80
C THR A 411 5.38 4.19 -20.52
N LYS A 412 4.33 3.49 -20.07
CA LYS A 412 2.98 3.52 -20.67
C LYS A 412 1.88 3.90 -19.67
N THR A 413 2.03 5.06 -19.02
CA THR A 413 1.05 5.61 -18.07
C THR A 413 -0.29 5.99 -18.68
N ASP A 414 -0.39 6.18 -19.99
CA ASP A 414 -1.57 6.82 -20.60
C ASP A 414 -2.80 5.89 -20.61
N ASP A 415 -2.61 4.60 -20.87
CA ASP A 415 -3.68 3.59 -20.79
C ASP A 415 -4.18 3.44 -19.33
N ALA A 416 -3.25 3.36 -18.38
CA ALA A 416 -3.58 3.29 -16.96
C ALA A 416 -4.35 4.54 -16.50
N LYS A 417 -3.95 5.73 -16.95
CA LYS A 417 -4.67 6.99 -16.69
C LYS A 417 -6.08 6.98 -17.28
N LYS A 418 -6.27 6.44 -18.49
CA LYS A 418 -7.62 6.23 -19.07
C LYS A 418 -8.46 5.34 -18.16
N HIS A 419 -7.91 4.23 -17.66
CA HIS A 419 -8.62 3.35 -16.73
C HIS A 419 -8.90 4.02 -15.36
N ILE A 420 -7.99 4.84 -14.84
CA ILE A 420 -8.19 5.64 -13.63
C ILE A 420 -9.34 6.63 -13.79
N LEU A 421 -9.44 7.30 -14.95
CA LEU A 421 -10.57 8.18 -15.25
C LEU A 421 -11.90 7.42 -15.28
N GLN A 422 -11.91 6.19 -15.79
CA GLN A 422 -13.10 5.34 -15.76
C GLN A 422 -13.47 4.92 -14.34
N LEU A 423 -12.48 4.62 -13.49
CA LEU A 423 -12.69 4.35 -12.07
C LEU A 423 -13.31 5.56 -11.36
N ALA A 424 -12.85 6.77 -11.67
CA ALA A 424 -13.43 8.01 -11.15
C ALA A 424 -14.89 8.20 -11.61
N LYS A 425 -15.24 7.85 -12.85
CA LYS A 425 -16.64 7.89 -13.34
C LYS A 425 -17.55 6.95 -12.56
N ILE A 426 -17.06 5.77 -12.16
CA ILE A 426 -17.84 4.80 -11.37
C ILE A 426 -18.28 5.41 -10.03
N ILE A 427 -17.39 6.19 -9.37
CA ILE A 427 -17.71 6.85 -8.08
C ILE A 427 -18.95 7.75 -8.21
N TRP A 428 -19.03 8.54 -9.27
CA TRP A 428 -20.15 9.47 -9.49
C TRP A 428 -21.46 8.76 -9.82
N SER A 429 -21.39 7.53 -10.34
CA SER A 429 -22.56 6.71 -10.67
C SER A 429 -23.04 5.83 -9.52
N GLU A 430 -22.28 5.70 -8.43
CA GLU A 430 -22.61 4.85 -7.29
C GLU A 430 -23.48 5.61 -6.27
N PRO A 431 -24.74 5.22 -6.04
CA PRO A 431 -25.59 5.90 -5.05
C PRO A 431 -25.25 5.53 -3.59
N ASP A 432 -24.70 4.35 -3.31
CA ASP A 432 -24.45 3.92 -1.94
C ASP A 432 -23.18 4.58 -1.37
N ALA A 433 -23.34 5.33 -0.27
CA ALA A 433 -22.23 6.06 0.36
C ALA A 433 -21.09 5.13 0.83
N LYS A 434 -21.39 3.92 1.31
CA LYS A 434 -20.35 2.97 1.76
C LYS A 434 -19.55 2.47 0.56
N LYS A 435 -20.22 2.16 -0.56
CA LYS A 435 -19.55 1.78 -1.81
C LYS A 435 -18.75 2.94 -2.38
N GLN A 436 -19.28 4.17 -2.39
CA GLN A 436 -18.51 5.35 -2.82
C GLN A 436 -17.21 5.51 -2.04
N ILE A 437 -17.24 5.36 -0.71
CA ILE A 437 -16.05 5.43 0.16
C ILE A 437 -15.03 4.35 -0.24
N LYS A 438 -15.48 3.11 -0.44
CA LYS A 438 -14.60 2.01 -0.87
C LYS A 438 -14.01 2.25 -2.26
N ILE A 439 -14.79 2.75 -3.22
CA ILE A 439 -14.29 3.07 -4.56
C ILE A 439 -13.32 4.25 -4.51
N GLN A 440 -13.56 5.27 -3.67
CA GLN A 440 -12.61 6.37 -3.46
C GLN A 440 -11.28 5.88 -2.85
N SER A 441 -11.30 4.88 -1.96
CA SER A 441 -10.09 4.21 -1.47
C SER A 441 -9.29 3.58 -2.61
N LEU A 442 -9.96 2.82 -3.50
CA LEU A 442 -9.33 2.24 -4.70
C LEU A 442 -8.76 3.32 -5.63
N LEU A 443 -9.47 4.44 -5.80
CA LEU A 443 -9.00 5.54 -6.63
C LEU A 443 -7.77 6.23 -6.02
N SER A 444 -7.75 6.43 -4.69
CA SER A 444 -6.57 6.91 -3.97
C SER A 444 -5.36 6.00 -4.21
N MET A 445 -5.55 4.67 -4.08
CA MET A 445 -4.49 3.71 -4.36
C MET A 445 -4.02 3.78 -5.81
N ALA A 446 -4.94 3.90 -6.77
CA ALA A 446 -4.61 3.96 -8.19
C ALA A 446 -3.73 5.18 -8.53
N TYR A 447 -4.04 6.35 -7.96
CA TYR A 447 -3.23 7.54 -8.13
C TYR A 447 -1.86 7.45 -7.44
N SER A 448 -1.77 6.76 -6.29
CA SER A 448 -0.47 6.52 -5.63
C SER A 448 0.41 5.61 -6.48
N LEU A 449 -0.15 4.57 -7.12
CA LEU A 449 0.58 3.73 -8.07
C LEU A 449 1.12 4.49 -9.31
N THR A 450 0.49 5.62 -9.68
CA THR A 450 0.97 6.49 -10.76
C THR A 450 1.84 7.65 -10.29
N ASN A 451 2.29 7.65 -9.03
CA ASN A 451 3.06 8.72 -8.38
C ASN A 451 2.33 10.08 -8.34
N GLU A 452 0.99 10.10 -8.38
CA GLU A 452 0.17 11.31 -8.26
C GLU A 452 -0.28 11.52 -6.81
N GLU A 453 0.69 11.57 -5.90
CA GLU A 453 0.50 11.52 -4.43
C GLU A 453 -0.46 12.59 -3.87
N LYS A 454 -0.47 13.79 -4.46
CA LYS A 454 -1.41 14.86 -4.06
C LYS A 454 -2.86 14.48 -4.35
N ILE A 455 -3.12 13.91 -5.53
CA ILE A 455 -4.46 13.48 -5.94
C ILE A 455 -4.87 12.22 -5.17
N ALA A 456 -3.93 11.31 -4.93
CA ALA A 456 -4.14 10.15 -4.07
C ALA A 456 -4.59 10.55 -2.67
N SER A 457 -3.89 11.52 -2.06
CA SER A 457 -4.20 12.05 -0.72
C SER A 457 -5.56 12.76 -0.69
N LEU A 458 -5.88 13.54 -1.72
CA LEU A 458 -7.18 14.22 -1.82
C LEU A 458 -8.34 13.21 -1.86
N ASN A 459 -8.23 12.15 -2.66
CA ASN A 459 -9.27 11.11 -2.73
C ASN A 459 -9.43 10.35 -1.41
N LEU A 460 -8.34 10.11 -0.69
CA LEU A 460 -8.38 9.49 0.64
C LEU A 460 -9.12 10.38 1.64
N ILE A 461 -8.86 11.69 1.63
CA ILE A 461 -9.55 12.66 2.50
C ILE A 461 -11.03 12.73 2.16
N MET A 462 -11.39 12.76 0.87
CA MET A 462 -12.79 12.70 0.46
C MET A 462 -13.48 11.43 0.97
N ALA A 463 -12.80 10.29 0.97
CA ALA A 463 -13.34 9.04 1.53
C ALA A 463 -13.56 9.13 3.04
N ILE A 464 -12.60 9.70 3.78
CA ILE A 464 -12.69 9.92 5.24
C ILE A 464 -13.83 10.91 5.57
N GLU A 465 -13.91 12.04 4.86
CA GLU A 465 -14.96 13.04 5.04
C GLU A 465 -16.35 12.45 4.78
N LYS A 466 -16.49 11.61 3.75
CA LYS A 466 -17.75 10.91 3.48
C LYS A 466 -18.17 9.94 4.59
N MET A 467 -17.24 9.46 5.42
CA MET A 467 -17.61 8.62 6.57
C MET A 467 -18.49 9.34 7.58
N LYS A 468 -18.47 10.69 7.62
CA LYS A 468 -19.35 11.48 8.49
C LYS A 468 -20.83 11.22 8.20
N PHE A 469 -21.18 10.88 6.97
CA PHE A 469 -22.56 10.57 6.56
C PHE A 469 -23.01 9.14 6.85
N ILE A 470 -22.12 8.26 7.30
CA ILE A 470 -22.47 6.88 7.66
C ILE A 470 -23.08 6.88 9.07
N LYS A 471 -24.34 6.45 9.22
CA LYS A 471 -25.03 6.51 10.53
C LYS A 471 -24.47 5.55 11.58
N SER A 472 -24.09 4.33 11.18
CA SER A 472 -23.64 3.28 12.11
C SER A 472 -22.15 3.42 12.43
N ASN A 473 -21.80 3.60 13.70
CA ASN A 473 -20.41 3.63 14.17
C ASN A 473 -19.66 2.33 13.85
N SER A 474 -20.31 1.17 13.96
CA SER A 474 -19.71 -0.10 13.56
C SER A 474 -19.38 -0.13 12.07
N SER A 475 -20.25 0.44 11.22
CA SER A 475 -19.97 0.55 9.78
C SER A 475 -18.86 1.53 9.48
N LYS A 476 -18.78 2.68 10.18
CA LYS A 476 -17.66 3.62 10.05
C LYS A 476 -16.34 2.94 10.37
N LEU A 477 -16.30 2.20 11.48
CA LEU A 477 -15.08 1.52 11.92
C LEU A 477 -14.62 0.45 10.93
N GLU A 478 -15.55 -0.33 10.38
CA GLU A 478 -15.25 -1.30 9.33
C GLU A 478 -14.63 -0.61 8.10
N LEU A 479 -15.19 0.54 7.69
CA LEU A 479 -14.65 1.34 6.59
C LEU A 479 -13.27 1.91 6.91
N PHE A 480 -13.02 2.46 8.10
CA PHE A 480 -11.69 2.91 8.51
C PHE A 480 -10.66 1.78 8.45
N CYS A 481 -11.01 0.60 8.98
CA CYS A 481 -10.13 -0.57 8.92
C CYS A 481 -9.85 -1.00 7.48
N GLN A 482 -10.85 -0.94 6.59
CA GLN A 482 -10.67 -1.24 5.18
C GLN A 482 -9.75 -0.22 4.49
N LEU A 483 -9.98 1.09 4.69
CA LEU A 483 -9.12 2.13 4.12
C LEU A 483 -7.67 2.00 4.59
N SER A 484 -7.45 1.72 5.87
CA SER A 484 -6.10 1.46 6.39
C SER A 484 -5.46 0.21 5.76
N HIS A 485 -6.24 -0.86 5.59
CA HIS A 485 -5.77 -2.05 4.90
C HIS A 485 -5.37 -1.75 3.46
N ASP A 486 -6.19 -0.98 2.74
CA ASP A 486 -5.95 -0.56 1.37
C ASP A 486 -4.64 0.23 1.26
N GLN A 487 -4.45 1.25 2.10
CA GLN A 487 -3.21 2.06 2.12
C GLN A 487 -1.97 1.24 2.50
N SER A 488 -2.05 0.36 3.50
CA SER A 488 -0.92 -0.50 3.86
C SER A 488 -0.55 -1.48 2.74
N SER A 489 -1.52 -1.95 1.95
CA SER A 489 -1.29 -2.90 0.86
C SER A 489 -0.52 -2.33 -0.34
N ILE A 490 -0.43 -1.01 -0.45
CA ILE A 490 0.38 -0.29 -1.45
C ILE A 490 1.64 0.34 -0.83
N GLY A 491 1.94 0.06 0.43
CA GLY A 491 3.13 0.57 1.11
C GLY A 491 2.97 1.95 1.77
N ASN A 492 1.77 2.53 1.77
CA ASN A 492 1.48 3.82 2.43
C ASN A 492 1.25 3.63 3.94
N ILE A 493 2.29 3.13 4.62
CA ILE A 493 2.21 2.71 6.03
C ILE A 493 1.82 3.84 6.97
N ASN A 494 2.34 5.05 6.77
CA ASN A 494 2.05 6.20 7.63
C ASN A 494 0.58 6.63 7.53
N GLN A 495 0.04 6.73 6.31
CA GLN A 495 -1.39 7.03 6.10
C GLN A 495 -2.27 5.92 6.69
N ALA A 496 -1.89 4.65 6.52
CA ALA A 496 -2.60 3.54 7.12
C ALA A 496 -2.69 3.64 8.66
N ARG A 497 -1.63 4.09 9.33
CA ARG A 497 -1.61 4.32 10.79
C ARG A 497 -2.46 5.52 11.20
N GLU A 498 -2.37 6.63 10.48
CA GLU A 498 -3.21 7.81 10.73
C GLU A 498 -4.70 7.48 10.65
N ILE A 499 -5.11 6.67 9.65
CA ILE A 499 -6.48 6.19 9.51
C ILE A 499 -6.90 5.30 10.70
N LEU A 500 -6.01 4.44 11.20
CA LEU A 500 -6.31 3.59 12.36
C LEU A 500 -6.44 4.38 13.65
N HIS A 501 -5.64 5.43 13.82
CA HIS A 501 -5.79 6.35 14.94
C HIS A 501 -7.17 7.04 14.93
N LEU A 502 -7.66 7.45 13.74
CA LEU A 502 -9.04 7.94 13.61
C LEU A 502 -10.08 6.86 13.94
N ALA A 503 -9.81 5.59 13.58
CA ALA A 503 -10.67 4.46 13.91
C ALA A 503 -10.77 4.24 15.43
N GLU A 504 -9.66 4.37 16.16
CA GLU A 504 -9.64 4.23 17.62
C GLU A 504 -10.54 5.23 18.32
N HIS A 505 -10.59 6.48 17.84
CA HIS A 505 -11.50 7.49 18.39
C HIS A 505 -12.98 7.09 18.29
N GLN A 506 -13.35 6.27 17.29
CA GLN A 506 -14.73 5.80 17.13
C GLN A 506 -15.10 4.67 18.11
N LEU A 507 -14.12 4.02 18.76
CA LEU A 507 -14.37 2.89 19.67
C LEU A 507 -15.21 3.29 20.89
N LYS A 508 -15.01 4.50 21.40
CA LYS A 508 -15.72 5.02 22.58
C LYS A 508 -17.24 5.05 22.40
N ASN A 509 -17.71 5.07 21.14
CA ASN A 509 -19.11 5.19 20.78
C ASN A 509 -19.75 3.84 20.41
N LEU A 510 -19.11 2.72 20.74
CA LEU A 510 -19.60 1.36 20.49
C LEU A 510 -19.99 0.68 21.80
N GLU A 511 -20.95 -0.25 21.73
CA GLU A 511 -21.26 -1.16 22.83
C GLU A 511 -20.05 -2.06 23.14
N GLU A 512 -19.89 -2.47 24.39
CA GLU A 512 -18.76 -3.30 24.87
C GLU A 512 -18.57 -4.59 24.05
N SER A 513 -19.67 -5.23 23.65
CA SER A 513 -19.64 -6.43 22.80
C SER A 513 -19.05 -6.16 21.41
N GLN A 514 -19.35 -4.99 20.84
CA GLN A 514 -18.86 -4.54 19.54
C GLN A 514 -17.41 -4.05 19.64
N GLN A 515 -17.04 -3.42 20.76
CA GLN A 515 -15.70 -2.95 21.03
C GLN A 515 -14.67 -4.09 20.97
N GLN A 516 -14.96 -5.27 21.50
CA GLN A 516 -13.99 -6.39 21.46
C GLN A 516 -13.65 -6.81 20.02
N LYS A 517 -14.65 -6.94 19.14
CA LYS A 517 -14.46 -7.26 17.72
C LYS A 517 -13.73 -6.13 16.99
N ALA A 518 -14.05 -4.89 17.35
CA ALA A 518 -13.44 -3.69 16.84
C ALA A 518 -11.94 -3.59 17.18
N TYR A 519 -11.56 -3.76 18.46
CA TYR A 519 -10.16 -3.82 18.90
C TYR A 519 -9.38 -4.92 18.16
N ALA A 520 -9.96 -6.11 18.02
CA ALA A 520 -9.33 -7.20 17.28
C ALA A 520 -9.05 -6.84 15.81
N ASN A 521 -9.99 -6.15 15.15
CA ASN A 521 -9.84 -5.72 13.77
C ASN A 521 -8.80 -4.59 13.64
N ILE A 522 -8.81 -3.60 14.53
CA ILE A 522 -7.85 -2.49 14.51
C ILE A 522 -6.44 -3.01 14.79
N ALA A 523 -6.25 -3.86 15.80
CA ALA A 523 -4.98 -4.49 16.12
C ALA A 523 -4.40 -5.27 14.92
N LYS A 524 -5.24 -6.06 14.23
CA LYS A 524 -4.83 -6.77 13.02
C LYS A 524 -4.36 -5.81 11.92
N ASN A 525 -5.00 -4.66 11.76
CA ASN A 525 -4.61 -3.68 10.73
C ASN A 525 -3.37 -2.87 11.13
N TYR A 526 -3.13 -2.59 12.41
CA TYR A 526 -1.83 -2.04 12.84
C TYR A 526 -0.69 -2.99 12.54
N ALA A 527 -0.88 -4.29 12.78
CA ALA A 527 0.14 -5.28 12.43
C ALA A 527 0.42 -5.32 10.91
N LYS A 528 -0.61 -5.21 10.06
CA LYS A 528 -0.43 -5.04 8.61
C LYS A 528 0.27 -3.73 8.23
N ALA A 529 0.05 -2.67 9.00
CA ALA A 529 0.76 -1.40 8.89
C ALA A 529 2.12 -1.41 9.63
N LEU A 530 2.68 -2.60 9.87
CA LEU A 530 4.00 -2.81 10.48
C LEU A 530 4.19 -2.14 11.85
N ASP A 531 3.09 -1.87 12.56
CA ASP A 531 3.11 -1.33 13.93
C ASP A 531 2.72 -2.44 14.91
N PHE A 532 3.63 -3.39 15.09
CA PHE A 532 3.43 -4.54 15.97
C PHE A 532 3.28 -4.14 17.43
N SER A 533 3.92 -3.04 17.86
CA SER A 533 3.85 -2.54 19.24
C SER A 533 2.44 -2.09 19.58
N THR A 534 1.87 -1.18 18.77
CA THR A 534 0.50 -0.70 18.94
C THR A 534 -0.51 -1.83 18.75
N ALA A 535 -0.27 -2.74 17.79
CA ALA A 535 -1.11 -3.92 17.59
C ALA A 535 -1.20 -4.79 18.86
N ILE A 536 -0.05 -5.11 19.49
CA ILE A 536 0.01 -5.89 20.73
C ILE A 536 -0.66 -5.15 21.88
N MET A 537 -0.37 -3.85 22.03
CA MET A 537 -0.99 -3.00 23.06
C MET A 537 -2.53 -3.06 22.98
N LEU A 538 -3.10 -2.89 21.79
CA LEU A 538 -4.55 -2.93 21.58
C LEU A 538 -5.18 -4.28 21.94
N THR A 539 -4.44 -5.39 21.87
CA THR A 539 -4.98 -6.70 22.27
C THR A 539 -5.30 -6.78 23.76
N SER A 540 -4.69 -5.93 24.60
CA SER A 540 -4.95 -5.89 26.04
C SER A 540 -6.40 -5.48 26.36
N HIS A 541 -7.04 -4.70 25.48
CA HIS A 541 -8.44 -4.28 25.59
C HIS A 541 -9.44 -5.38 25.18
N ILE A 542 -8.99 -6.50 24.61
CA ILE A 542 -9.87 -7.61 24.21
C ILE A 542 -10.07 -8.54 25.40
N GLN A 543 -11.21 -8.46 26.10
CA GLN A 543 -11.46 -9.26 27.31
C GLN A 543 -11.47 -10.77 27.03
N SER A 544 -12.01 -11.22 25.89
CA SER A 544 -12.01 -12.63 25.52
C SER A 544 -10.58 -13.15 25.27
N ILE A 545 -10.06 -13.93 26.22
CA ILE A 545 -8.72 -14.57 26.15
C ILE A 545 -8.56 -15.37 24.86
N LYS A 546 -9.60 -16.11 24.44
CA LYS A 546 -9.58 -16.89 23.20
C LYS A 546 -9.39 -16.02 21.96
N ILE A 547 -10.09 -14.88 21.86
CA ILE A 547 -9.94 -13.94 20.75
C ILE A 547 -8.57 -13.27 20.81
N ARG A 548 -8.16 -12.80 22.00
CA ARG A 548 -6.86 -12.16 22.24
C ARG A 548 -5.70 -13.04 21.78
N ASN A 549 -5.65 -14.30 22.23
CA ASN A 549 -4.59 -15.25 21.86
C ASN A 549 -4.59 -15.53 20.35
N LYS A 550 -5.77 -15.67 19.73
CA LYS A 550 -5.88 -15.86 18.28
C LYS A 550 -5.32 -14.67 17.49
N ILE A 551 -5.50 -13.44 18.00
CA ILE A 551 -4.95 -12.24 17.36
C ILE A 551 -3.44 -12.14 17.61
N LEU A 552 -2.95 -12.39 18.83
CA LEU A 552 -1.53 -12.38 19.15
C LEU A 552 -0.72 -13.36 18.29
N VAL A 553 -1.22 -14.59 18.09
CA VAL A 553 -0.58 -15.57 17.19
C VAL A 553 -0.46 -15.02 15.77
N LYS A 554 -1.52 -14.40 15.24
CA LYS A 554 -1.49 -13.80 13.89
C LYS A 554 -0.54 -12.61 13.79
N ILE A 555 -0.43 -11.79 14.84
CA ILE A 555 0.50 -10.68 14.89
C ILE A 555 1.94 -11.22 14.85
N GLU A 556 2.24 -12.26 15.63
CA GLU A 556 3.57 -12.87 15.66
C GLU A 556 3.91 -13.57 14.33
N GLU A 557 2.94 -14.24 13.69
CA GLU A 557 3.09 -14.77 12.34
C GLU A 557 3.48 -13.67 11.34
N MET A 558 2.75 -12.54 11.33
CA MET A 558 3.06 -11.42 10.43
C MET A 558 4.45 -10.81 10.71
N LYS A 559 4.81 -10.69 11.98
CA LYS A 559 6.12 -10.18 12.41
C LYS A 559 7.26 -11.10 11.96
N ASN A 560 7.07 -12.41 12.06
CA ASN A 560 8.04 -13.41 11.59
C ASN A 560 8.21 -13.38 10.08
N ILE A 561 7.10 -13.28 9.32
CA ILE A 561 7.15 -13.11 7.85
C ILE A 561 7.92 -11.84 7.49
N PHE A 562 7.66 -10.72 8.16
CA PHE A 562 8.37 -9.47 7.93
C PHE A 562 9.88 -9.59 8.20
N HIS A 563 10.27 -10.25 9.30
CA HIS A 563 11.68 -10.51 9.60
C HIS A 563 12.36 -11.42 8.55
N GLN A 564 11.65 -12.42 8.02
CA GLN A 564 12.17 -13.28 6.96
C GLN A 564 12.40 -12.51 5.65
N MET A 565 11.43 -11.68 5.24
CA MET A 565 11.54 -10.85 4.03
C MET A 565 12.71 -9.85 4.11
N GLY A 566 12.88 -9.20 5.26
CA GLY A 566 14.00 -8.27 5.47
C GLY A 566 15.37 -8.94 5.37
N ASN A 567 15.49 -10.21 5.74
CA ASN A 567 16.74 -10.97 5.61
C ASN A 567 16.97 -11.47 4.17
N SER A 568 15.92 -11.78 3.41
CA SER A 568 16.05 -12.28 2.04
C SER A 568 16.41 -11.19 1.03
N GLU A 569 15.87 -9.97 1.15
CA GLU A 569 16.21 -8.87 0.23
C GLU A 569 17.67 -8.43 0.39
N LEU A 570 18.26 -8.58 1.58
CA LEU A 570 19.69 -8.38 1.83
C LEU A 570 20.57 -9.42 1.12
N THR A 571 20.09 -10.65 0.92
CA THR A 571 20.85 -11.69 0.20
C THR A 571 20.79 -11.54 -1.33
N THR A 572 19.69 -11.03 -1.89
CA THR A 572 19.56 -10.82 -3.35
C THR A 572 20.20 -9.54 -3.88
N THR A 573 20.59 -8.59 -3.00
CA THR A 573 21.43 -7.44 -3.39
C THR A 573 22.93 -7.68 -3.17
N LEU A 574 23.31 -8.85 -2.66
CA LEU A 574 24.71 -9.27 -2.41
C LEU A 574 25.15 -10.48 -3.26
N LEU A 575 24.32 -10.92 -4.20
CA LEU A 575 24.62 -11.81 -5.32
C LEU A 575 24.41 -11.04 -6.62
#